data_AF-Q0VMA0-F1
#
_entry.id   AF-Q0VMA0-F1
#
_cell.length_a   1.000
_cell.length_b   1.000
_cell.length_c   1.000
_cell.angle_alpha   90.00
_cell.angle_beta   90.00
_cell.angle_gamma   90.00
#
_symmetry.space_group_name_H-M   'P 1'
#
loop_
_entity.id
_entity.type
_entity.pdbx_description
1 polymer ?
#
loop_
_entity_poly.entity_id
_entity_poly.type
_entity_poly.pdbx_seq_one_letter_code
_entity_poly.pdbx_strand_id
1 'polypeptide(L)' 'MFSGISIWQLLILLAIVVLLFGTKKLRNIGGDLGGAVKGFKSAMKDGEDEQDHKRLADDDQPQNKQDAEQKAEQEKDKA' A
#
# COMPACT_ATOMS: atom_id res chain seq x y z
N MET A 1 25.08 -18.56 12.11
CA MET A 1 25.86 -19.30 11.09
C MET A 1 25.51 -18.92 9.64
N PHE A 2 24.36 -18.29 9.35
CA PHE A 2 23.98 -17.90 7.97
C PHE A 2 24.07 -16.39 7.65
N SER A 3 24.54 -15.53 8.57
CA SER A 3 24.67 -14.07 8.33
C SER A 3 25.74 -13.67 7.29
N GLY A 4 26.32 -14.63 6.56
CA GLY A 4 27.35 -14.40 5.54
C GLY A 4 26.94 -14.78 4.12
N ILE A 5 25.65 -15.05 3.86
CA ILE A 5 25.18 -15.30 2.49
C ILE A 5 25.22 -13.96 1.75
N SER A 6 26.36 -13.70 1.09
CA SER A 6 26.52 -12.50 0.28
C SER A 6 25.65 -12.60 -0.98
N ILE A 7 25.16 -11.46 -1.45
CA ILE A 7 24.30 -11.33 -2.64
C ILE A 7 24.88 -12.10 -3.84
N TRP A 8 26.21 -12.15 -3.98
CA TRP A 8 26.90 -12.83 -5.07
C TRP A 8 26.72 -14.34 -5.05
N GLN A 9 26.72 -14.97 -3.87
CA GLN A 9 26.47 -16.40 -3.73
C GLN A 9 25.01 -16.74 -4.10
N LEU A 10 24.06 -15.89 -3.71
CA LEU A 10 22.65 -16.07 -4.06
C LEU A 10 22.43 -15.98 -5.58
N LEU A 11 23.09 -15.05 -6.28
CA LEU A 11 23.01 -14.94 -7.74
C LEU A 11 23.59 -16.16 -8.45
N ILE A 12 24.73 -16.67 -7.99
CA ILE A 12 25.34 -17.90 -8.55
C ILE A 12 24.42 -19.11 -8.30
N LEU A 13 23.87 -19.25 -7.10
CA LEU A 13 22.92 -20.31 -6.78
C LEU A 13 21.66 -20.21 -7.66
N LEU A 14 21.11 -18.99 -7.81
CA LEU A 14 19.97 -18.73 -8.68
C LEU A 14 20.28 -19.13 -10.12
N ALA A 15 21.46 -18.78 -10.64
CA ALA A 15 21.87 -19.14 -11.99
C ALA A 15 21.92 -20.67 -12.18
N ILE A 16 22.48 -21.41 -11.20
CA ILE A 16 22.53 -22.88 -11.24
C ILE A 16 21.11 -23.45 -11.23
N VAL A 17 20.23 -22.96 -10.35
CA VAL A 17 18.82 -23.39 -10.28
C VAL A 17 18.13 -23.14 -11.63
N VAL A 18 18.28 -21.95 -12.21
CA VAL A 18 17.71 -21.60 -13.52
C VAL A 18 18.24 -22.54 -14.62
N LEU A 19 19.53 -22.90 -14.58
CA LEU A 19 20.15 -23.82 -15.54
C LEU A 19 19.58 -25.25 -15.41
N LEU A 20 19.44 -25.75 -14.18
CA LEU A 20 18.95 -27.09 -13.89
C LEU A 20 17.47 -27.27 -14.26
N PHE A 21 16.63 -26.33 -13.85
CA PHE A 21 15.20 -26.37 -14.18
C PHE A 21 14.94 -25.96 -15.63
N GLY A 22 15.84 -25.17 -16.22
CA GLY A 22 15.68 -24.56 -17.53
C GLY A 22 14.69 -23.38 -17.52
N THR A 23 14.94 -22.40 -18.39
CA THR A 23 14.11 -21.18 -18.49
C THR A 23 12.66 -21.47 -18.89
N LYS A 24 12.40 -22.58 -19.59
CA LYS A 24 11.04 -22.95 -20.03
C LYS A 24 10.13 -23.39 -18.88
N LYS A 25 10.63 -24.22 -17.95
CA LYS A 25 9.86 -24.61 -16.74
C LYS A 25 9.69 -23.42 -15.80
N LEU A 26 10.76 -22.63 -15.58
CA LEU A 26 10.66 -21.42 -14.77
C LEU A 26 9.62 -20.43 -15.32
N ARG A 27 9.54 -20.25 -16.64
CA ARG A 27 8.53 -19.36 -17.24
C ARG A 27 7.11 -19.87 -17.02
N ASN A 28 6.87 -21.17 -17.16
CA ASN A 28 5.54 -21.73 -16.99
C ASN A 28 5.08 -21.58 -15.53
N ILE A 29 5.89 -22.05 -14.59
CA ILE A 29 5.58 -21.98 -13.14
C ILE A 29 5.58 -20.54 -12.65
N GLY A 30 6.54 -19.73 -13.10
CA GLY A 30 6.64 -18.32 -12.75
C GLY A 30 5.49 -17.48 -13.31
N GLY A 31 4.91 -17.86 -14.46
CA GLY A 31 3.69 -17.26 -14.99
C GLY A 31 2.49 -17.52 -14.09
N ASP A 32 2.29 -18.77 -13.69
CA ASP A 32 1.17 -19.18 -12.82
C ASP A 32 1.26 -18.52 -11.44
N LEU A 33 2.43 -18.63 -10.79
CA LEU A 33 2.67 -18.03 -9.48
C LEU A 33 2.71 -16.50 -9.53
N GLY A 34 3.33 -15.94 -10.57
CA GLY A 34 3.42 -14.50 -10.77
C GLY A 34 2.05 -13.86 -11.04
N GLY A 35 1.17 -14.56 -11.76
CA GLY A 35 -0.21 -14.14 -11.97
C GLY A 35 -1.00 -14.05 -10.66
N ALA A 36 -0.89 -15.08 -9.81
CA ALA A 36 -1.53 -15.10 -8.49
C ALA A 36 -1.03 -13.95 -7.59
N VAL A 37 0.28 -13.74 -7.53
CA VAL A 37 0.88 -12.64 -6.74
C VAL A 37 0.50 -11.27 -7.31
N LYS A 38 0.44 -11.12 -8.64
CA LYS A 38 0.01 -9.87 -9.27
C LYS A 38 -1.43 -9.54 -8.94
N GLY A 39 -2.34 -10.53 -9.02
CA GLY A 39 -3.74 -10.35 -8.62
C GLY A 39 -3.89 -9.96 -7.15
N PHE A 40 -3.11 -10.60 -6.27
CA PHE A 40 -3.08 -10.24 -4.85
C PHE A 40 -2.60 -8.80 -4.62
N LYS A 41 -1.50 -8.40 -5.27
CA LYS A 41 -0.97 -7.03 -5.18
C LYS A 41 -1.97 -6.00 -5.70
N SER A 42 -2.66 -6.29 -6.80
CA SER A 42 -3.70 -5.41 -7.35
C SER A 42 -4.87 -5.26 -6.38
N ALA A 43 -5.39 -6.36 -5.83
CA ALA A 43 -6.49 -6.30 -4.86
C ALA A 43 -6.12 -5.53 -3.58
N MET A 44 -4.88 -5.67 -3.11
CA MET A 44 -4.38 -4.89 -1.98
C MET A 44 -4.35 -3.38 -2.31
N LYS A 45 -3.84 -3.03 -3.49
CA LYS A 45 -3.72 -1.63 -3.92
C LYS A 45 -5.09 -0.98 -4.15
N ASP A 46 -6.03 -1.68 -4.80
CA ASP A 46 -7.37 -1.13 -5.04
C ASP A 46 -8.11 -0.87 -3.70
N GLY A 47 -7.85 -1.68 -2.67
CA GLY A 47 -8.38 -1.46 -1.32
C GLY A 47 -7.74 -0.28 -0.58
N GLU A 48 -6.49 0.06 -0.90
CA GLU A 48 -5.81 1.27 -0.39
C GLU A 48 -6.30 2.52 -1.12
N ASP A 49 -6.41 2.47 -2.46
CA ASP A 49 -6.90 3.58 -3.28
C ASP A 49 -8.38 3.92 -2.94
N GLU A 50 -9.22 2.92 -2.62
CA GLU A 50 -10.61 3.15 -2.19
C GLU A 50 -10.70 3.76 -0.78
N GLN A 51 -9.74 3.49 0.11
CA GLN A 51 -9.65 4.18 1.40
C GLN A 51 -9.18 5.63 1.25
N ASP A 52 -8.24 5.90 0.35
CA ASP A 52 -7.76 7.26 0.09
C ASP A 52 -8.84 8.12 -0.58
N HIS A 53 -9.61 7.57 -1.52
CA HIS A 53 -10.76 8.27 -2.11
C HIS A 53 -11.89 8.52 -1.11
N LYS A 54 -12.11 7.62 -0.14
CA LYS A 54 -13.13 7.81 0.90
C LYS A 54 -12.74 8.89 1.91
N ARG A 55 -11.44 9.10 2.15
CA ARG A 55 -10.93 10.18 3.00
C ARG A 55 -11.04 11.55 2.34
N LEU A 56 -10.93 11.63 1.02
CA LEU A 56 -11.13 12.87 0.26
C LEU A 56 -12.60 13.30 0.18
N ALA A 57 -13.56 12.38 0.38
CA ALA A 57 -14.99 12.67 0.31
C ALA A 57 -15.64 13.04 1.67
N ASP A 58 -14.95 12.83 2.78
CA ASP A 58 -15.48 13.08 4.14
C ASP A 58 -15.00 14.42 4.75
N ASP A 59 -14.15 15.16 4.03
CA ASP A 59 -13.58 16.45 4.48
C ASP A 59 -14.47 17.67 4.11
N ASP A 60 -15.66 17.44 3.55
CA ASP A 60 -16.67 18.49 3.24
C ASP A 60 -17.78 18.60 4.31
N GLN A 61 -17.55 18.09 5.53
CA GLN A 61 -18.38 18.45 6.68
C GLN A 61 -17.84 19.72 7.35
N PRO A 62 -18.61 20.84 7.38
CA PRO A 62 -18.17 22.06 8.02
C PRO A 62 -18.20 21.86 9.54
N GLN A 63 -17.07 21.44 10.11
CA GLN A 63 -16.83 21.37 11.55
C GLN A 63 -16.77 22.75 12.24
N ASN A 64 -17.29 23.82 11.63
CA ASN A 64 -17.11 25.20 12.12
C ASN A 64 -18.42 25.98 12.35
N LYS A 65 -19.48 25.31 12.83
CA LYS A 65 -20.75 25.97 13.22
C LYS A 65 -21.06 25.98 14.71
N GLN A 66 -20.15 25.58 15.60
CA GLN A 66 -20.39 25.64 17.05
C GLN A 66 -19.59 26.73 17.80
N ASP A 67 -18.55 27.32 17.19
CA ASP A 67 -17.75 28.37 17.85
C ASP A 67 -18.18 29.81 17.50
N ALA A 68 -19.13 29.98 16.58
CA ALA A 68 -19.63 31.31 16.20
C ALA A 68 -20.82 31.80 17.06
N GLU A 69 -21.47 30.92 17.82
CA GLU A 69 -22.68 31.27 18.60
C GLU A 69 -22.38 31.62 20.06
N GLN A 70 -21.18 31.30 20.59
CA GLN A 70 -20.77 31.68 21.95
C GLN A 70 -20.10 33.05 22.06
N LYS A 71 -19.75 33.70 20.94
CA LYS A 71 -19.11 35.03 20.94
C LYS A 71 -20.10 36.19 20.81
N ALA A 72 -21.36 35.94 20.46
CA ALA A 72 -22.39 36.98 20.36
C ALA A 72 -23.06 37.34 21.70
N GLU A 73 -22.89 36.51 22.74
CA GLU A 73 -23.56 36.71 24.03
C GLU A 73 -22.70 37.46 25.07
N GLN A 74 -21.43 37.73 24.78
CA GLN A 74 -20.49 38.40 25.69
C GLN A 74 -20.25 39.89 25.37
N GLU A 75 -20.80 40.41 24.25
CA GLU A 75 -20.62 41.82 23.84
C GLU A 75 -21.77 42.74 24.30
N LYS A 76 -22.88 42.20 24.82
CA LYS A 76 -24.06 43.00 25.18
C LYS A 76 -24.11 43.49 26.64
N ASP A 77 -23.12 43.14 27.47
CA ASP A 77 -23.10 43.43 28.91
C ASP A 77 -22.09 44.54 29.30
N LYS A 78 -21.57 45.29 28.31
CA LYS A 78 -20.57 46.35 28.55
C LYS A 78 -20.85 47.70 27.88
N ALA A 79 -22.09 47.96 27.46
CA ALA A 79 -22.52 49.25 26.92
C ALA A 79 -23.70 49.82 27.73
#